data_AF-A0AA88E9M2-F1
#
_entry.id   AF-A0AA88E9M2-F1
#
_cell.length_a   1.000
_cell.length_b   1.000
_cell.length_c   1.000
_cell.angle_alpha   90.00
_cell.angle_beta   90.00
_cell.angle_gamma   90.00
#
_symmetry.space_group_name_H-M   'P 1'
#
loop_
_entity.id
_entity.type
_entity.pdbx_description
1 polymer ?
#
loop_
_entity_poly.entity_id
_entity_poly.type
_entity_poly.pdbx_seq_one_letter_code
_entity_poly.pdbx_strand_id
1 'polypeptide(L)'
;MENNWEEVVTTYKNSPRARKAKLIRKSEDTALHIAVSNGQTENALKLVDTIDEDVLVKILNARGNTPLHLAAKLGNFKICEKMVSK
;
A
#
# COMPACT_ATOMS: atom_id res chain seq x y z
N MET A 1 -17.13 -7.39 2.19
CA MET A 1 -16.55 -6.09 1.77
C MET A 1 -15.67 -6.32 0.54
N GLU A 2 -16.15 -7.05 -0.47
CA GLU A 2 -15.26 -7.78 -1.39
C GLU A 2 -14.96 -7.13 -2.73
N ASN A 3 -15.52 -5.96 -3.10
CA ASN A 3 -15.17 -5.36 -4.40
C ASN A 3 -15.25 -3.82 -4.38
N ASN A 4 -14.35 -3.17 -3.65
CA ASN A 4 -14.17 -1.72 -3.79
C ASN A 4 -12.71 -1.27 -4.04
N TRP A 5 -11.84 -2.18 -4.47
CA TRP A 5 -10.44 -1.85 -4.76
C TRP A 5 -10.27 -1.00 -6.02
N GLU A 6 -11.21 -1.05 -6.97
CA GLU A 6 -11.20 -0.20 -8.16
C GLU A 6 -11.38 1.28 -7.79
N GLU A 7 -12.31 1.59 -6.89
CA GLU A 7 -12.50 2.94 -6.37
C GLU A 7 -11.26 3.41 -5.61
N VAL A 8 -10.66 2.54 -4.80
CA VAL A 8 -9.44 2.85 -4.05
C VAL A 8 -8.29 3.16 -5.00
N VAL A 9 -8.04 2.33 -6.02
CA VAL A 9 -7.00 2.57 -7.03
C VAL A 9 -7.29 3.85 -7.82
N THR A 10 -8.55 4.09 -8.18
CA THR A 10 -8.98 5.32 -8.88
C THR A 10 -8.74 6.56 -8.01
N THR A 11 -9.03 6.47 -6.72
CA THR A 11 -8.77 7.55 -5.75
C THR A 11 -7.28 7.82 -5.63
N TYR A 12 -6.43 6.78 -5.58
CA TYR A 12 -4.98 6.93 -5.54
C TYR A 12 -4.40 7.57 -6.82
N LYS A 13 -4.99 7.30 -7.98
CA LYS A 13 -4.64 7.96 -9.25
C LYS A 13 -5.02 9.44 -9.23
N ASN A 14 -6.24 9.75 -8.80
CA ASN A 14 -6.82 11.09 -8.91
C ASN A 14 -6.44 12.02 -7.75
N SER A 15 -6.01 11.49 -6.60
CA SER A 15 -5.76 12.26 -5.38
C SER A 15 -4.43 11.88 -4.72
N PRO A 16 -3.35 12.67 -4.92
CA PRO A 16 -2.06 12.43 -4.28
C PRO A 16 -2.12 12.39 -2.74
N ARG A 17 -3.06 13.14 -2.13
CA ARG A 17 -3.30 13.11 -0.69
C ARG A 17 -3.75 11.73 -0.19
N ALA A 18 -4.48 10.97 -1.00
CA ALA A 18 -4.97 9.65 -0.63
C ALA A 18 -3.82 8.64 -0.45
N ARG A 19 -2.70 8.82 -1.16
CA ARG A 19 -1.52 7.93 -1.09
C ARG A 19 -0.90 7.87 0.31
N LYS A 20 -1.00 8.98 1.05
CA LYS A 20 -0.52 9.14 2.43
C LYS A 20 -1.66 9.08 3.46
N ALA A 21 -2.91 8.93 3.02
CA ALA A 21 -4.05 8.91 3.93
C ALA A 21 -4.03 7.65 4.79
N LYS A 22 -4.12 7.86 6.11
CA LYS A 22 -4.19 6.80 7.11
C LYS A 22 -5.66 6.44 7.30
N LEU A 23 -6.03 5.21 6.96
CA LEU A 23 -7.43 4.77 6.88
C LEU A 23 -7.97 4.24 8.21
N ILE A 24 -7.08 3.76 9.10
CA ILE A 24 -7.47 3.21 10.41
C ILE A 24 -6.81 4.01 11.53
N ARG A 25 -7.63 4.55 12.45
CA ARG A 25 -7.18 5.51 13.46
C ARG A 25 -6.18 4.97 14.49
N LYS A 26 -6.14 3.66 14.73
CA LYS A 26 -5.23 3.03 15.70
C LYS A 26 -3.97 2.44 15.07
N SER A 27 -4.10 1.84 13.89
CA SER A 27 -2.94 1.24 13.21
C SER A 27 -2.26 2.19 12.26
N GLU A 28 -2.89 3.30 11.89
CA GLU A 28 -2.40 4.27 10.91
C GLU A 28 -2.00 3.63 9.56
N ASP A 29 -2.61 2.49 9.24
CA ASP A 29 -2.38 1.80 7.98
C ASP A 29 -2.97 2.60 6.81
N THR A 30 -2.20 2.73 5.75
CA THR A 30 -2.69 3.22 4.44
C THR A 30 -3.41 2.10 3.70
N ALA A 31 -4.10 2.41 2.59
CA ALA A 31 -4.73 1.38 1.76
C ALA A 31 -3.72 0.33 1.28
N LEU A 32 -2.47 0.74 1.02
CA LEU A 32 -1.41 -0.17 0.60
C LEU A 32 -0.98 -1.13 1.74
N HIS A 33 -0.90 -0.67 2.98
CA HIS A 33 -0.64 -1.57 4.12
C HIS A 33 -1.73 -2.62 4.26
N ILE A 34 -3.00 -2.21 4.12
CA ILE A 34 -4.16 -3.11 4.20
C ILE A 34 -4.15 -4.11 3.04
N ALA A 35 -3.87 -3.66 1.81
CA ALA A 35 -3.78 -4.53 0.64
C ALA A 35 -2.72 -5.62 0.83
N VAL A 36 -1.52 -5.24 1.30
CA VAL A 36 -0.43 -6.18 1.60
C VAL A 36 -0.83 -7.14 2.72
N SER A 37 -1.37 -6.63 3.83
CA SER A 37 -1.76 -7.45 4.99
C SER A 37 -2.87 -8.45 4.68
N ASN A 38 -3.76 -8.14 3.73
CA ASN A 38 -4.87 -9.00 3.34
C ASN A 38 -4.52 -9.93 2.18
N GLY A 39 -3.25 -9.99 1.73
CA GLY A 39 -2.82 -10.83 0.61
C GLY A 39 -3.37 -10.39 -0.75
N GLN A 40 -3.87 -9.15 -0.86
CA GLN A 40 -4.47 -8.58 -2.07
C GLN A 40 -3.38 -8.16 -3.07
N THR A 41 -2.61 -9.13 -3.56
CA THR A 41 -1.37 -8.91 -4.33
C THR A 41 -1.60 -8.04 -5.56
N GLU A 42 -2.58 -8.36 -6.40
CA GLU A 42 -2.86 -7.58 -7.62
C GLU A 42 -3.25 -6.13 -7.33
N ASN A 43 -4.04 -5.91 -6.27
CA ASN A 43 -4.44 -4.56 -5.88
C ASN A 43 -3.28 -3.79 -5.25
N ALA A 44 -2.43 -4.45 -4.47
CA ALA A 44 -1.22 -3.86 -3.94
C ALA A 44 -0.26 -3.44 -5.07
N LEU A 45 -0.07 -4.27 -6.10
CA LEU A 45 0.75 -3.94 -7.26
C LEU A 45 0.21 -2.71 -8.01
N LYS A 46 -1.10 -2.67 -8.27
CA LYS A 46 -1.75 -1.49 -8.87
C LYS A 46 -1.55 -0.23 -8.03
N LEU A 47 -1.68 -0.32 -6.71
CA LEU A 47 -1.45 0.82 -5.81
C LEU A 47 0.02 1.25 -5.84
N VAL A 48 0.97 0.31 -5.79
CA VAL A 48 2.40 0.62 -5.92
C VAL A 48 2.67 1.38 -7.20
N ASP A 49 2.10 1.00 -8.35
CA ASP A 49 2.28 1.74 -9.61
C ASP A 49 1.77 3.19 -9.55
N THR A 50 0.74 3.46 -8.76
CA THR A 50 0.16 4.81 -8.63
C THR A 50 0.86 5.73 -7.63
N ILE A 51 1.77 5.20 -6.81
CA ILE A 51 2.45 5.95 -5.74
C ILE A 51 3.87 6.28 -6.16
N ASP A 52 4.29 7.52 -5.96
CA ASP A 52 5.67 7.94 -6.22
C ASP A 52 6.64 7.27 -5.25
N GLU A 53 7.85 6.93 -5.71
CA GLU A 53 8.84 6.18 -4.93
C GLU A 53 9.19 6.89 -3.61
N ASP A 54 9.33 8.22 -3.65
CA ASP A 54 9.64 9.05 -2.49
C ASP A 54 8.54 9.00 -1.41
N VAL A 55 7.30 8.76 -1.81
CA VAL A 55 6.16 8.55 -0.92
C VAL A 55 6.18 7.14 -0.38
N LEU A 56 6.44 6.15 -1.24
CA LEU A 56 6.40 4.72 -0.92
C LEU A 56 7.36 4.36 0.21
N VAL A 57 8.55 4.97 0.25
CA VAL A 57 9.57 4.73 1.29
C VAL A 57 9.29 5.48 2.61
N LYS A 58 8.45 6.53 2.57
CA LYS A 58 8.15 7.39 3.75
C LYS A 58 6.85 7.04 4.46
N ILE A 59 5.97 6.24 3.86
CA ILE A 59 4.70 5.87 4.49
C ILE A 59 4.93 4.85 5.60
N LEU A 60 4.62 5.28 6.83
CA LEU A 60 4.72 4.46 8.03
C LEU A 60 3.36 4.33 8.69
N ASN A 61 3.03 3.11 9.13
CA ASN A 61 1.92 2.86 10.02
C ASN A 61 2.32 3.14 11.49
N ALA A 62 1.39 2.98 12.44
CA ALA A 62 1.59 3.28 13.86
C ALA A 62 2.66 2.40 14.53
N ARG A 63 3.04 1.29 13.88
CA ARG A 63 4.12 0.39 14.31
C ARG A 63 5.47 0.75 13.68
N GLY A 64 5.55 1.86 12.94
CA GLY A 64 6.76 2.26 12.21
C GLY A 64 7.09 1.35 11.02
N ASN A 65 6.13 0.56 10.53
CA ASN A 65 6.35 -0.31 9.37
C ASN A 65 5.94 0.43 8.10
N THR A 66 6.73 0.26 7.04
CA THR A 66 6.32 0.53 5.66
C THR A 66 5.57 -0.67 5.09
N PRO A 67 4.87 -0.54 3.95
CA PRO A 67 4.26 -1.69 3.29
C PRO A 67 5.28 -2.75 2.86
N LEU A 68 6.52 -2.36 2.58
CA LEU A 68 7.60 -3.30 2.26
C LEU A 68 7.96 -4.18 3.45
N HIS A 69 7.98 -3.64 4.67
CA HIS A 69 8.19 -4.44 5.89
C HIS A 69 7.11 -5.53 6.02
N LEU A 70 5.84 -5.18 5.74
CA LEU A 70 4.74 -6.14 5.76
C LEU A 70 4.89 -7.18 4.64
N ALA A 71 5.22 -6.75 3.42
CA ALA A 71 5.39 -7.65 2.28
C ALA A 71 6.52 -8.66 2.52
N ALA A 72 7.65 -8.19 3.06
CA ALA A 72 8.78 -9.04 3.42
C ALA A 72 8.42 -10.02 4.54
N LYS A 73 7.76 -9.54 5.60
CA LYS A 73 7.29 -10.39 6.71
C LYS A 73 6.34 -11.50 6.24
N LEU A 74 5.49 -11.21 5.26
CA LEU A 74 4.52 -12.15 4.70
C LEU A 74 5.11 -13.04 3.58
N GLY A 75 6.37 -12.83 3.20
CA GLY A 75 7.01 -13.58 2.12
C GLY A 75 6.45 -13.27 0.72
N ASN A 76 5.81 -12.11 0.53
CA ASN A 76 5.21 -11.75 -0.76
C ASN A 76 6.27 -11.18 -1.72
N PHE A 77 7.04 -12.08 -2.33
CA PHE A 77 8.14 -11.75 -3.23
C PHE A 77 7.73 -10.79 -4.34
N LYS A 78 6.58 -10.98 -4.97
CA LYS A 78 6.11 -10.15 -6.10
C LYS A 78 5.96 -8.67 -5.70
N ILE A 79 5.39 -8.41 -4.52
CA ILE A 79 5.23 -7.04 -4.03
C ILE A 79 6.59 -6.45 -3.66
N CYS A 80 7.45 -7.22 -2.98
CA CYS A 80 8.80 -6.78 -2.65
C CYS A 80 9.59 -6.39 -3.89
N GLU A 81 9.64 -7.27 -4.89
CA GLU A 81 10.32 -7.03 -6.16
C GLU A 81 9.78 -5.78 -6.86
N LYS A 82 8.45 -5.62 -6.92
CA LYS A 82 7.83 -4.45 -7.53
C LYS A 82 8.15 -3.15 -6.81
N MET A 83 8.20 -3.15 -5.47
CA MET A 83 8.52 -1.96 -4.68
C MET A 83 10.01 -1.58 -4.73
N VAL A 84 10.89 -2.56 -4.90
CA VAL A 84 12.36 -2.34 -4.98
C VAL A 84 12.81 -1.99 -6.41
N SER A 85 12.13 -2.51 -7.42
CA SER A 85 12.46 -2.28 -8.85
C SER A 85 11.75 -1.06 -9.43
N LYS A 86 11.13 -0.23 -8.61
CA LYS A 86 10.42 0.98 -9.03
C LYS A 86 11.37 2.16 -9.05
#